data_AF-A0A353VYI9-F1
#
_entry.id   AF-A0A353VYI9-F1
#
_cell.length_a   1.000
_cell.length_b   1.000
_cell.length_c   1.000
_cell.angle_alpha   90.00
_cell.angle_beta   90.00
_cell.angle_gamma   90.00
#
_symmetry.space_group_name_H-M   'P 1'
#
loop_
_entity.id
_entity.type
_entity.pdbx_description
1 polymer ?
#
loop_
_entity_poly.entity_id
_entity_poly.type
_entity_poly.pdbx_seq_one_letter_code
_entity_poly.pdbx_strand_id
1 'polypeptide(L)'
;MLYYATTQLNRLTIYMPLRTLQYFLFITAYFFIYSLAQADSLREYHQRQCNEGEQESCQKAQAMLQGEQLADRIVELGDNFASSVNRLKREENNKPILKDAYVDVLDNYFESSNKKGSGQASSNEVITLCGEHFHDYWRNRKMWWPTNDKGKPDWSTIYYYIVDHYYGYCLELMKL
;
A
#
# COMPACT_ATOMS: atom_id res chain seq x y z
N MET A 1 -81.01 -34.66 5.95
CA MET A 1 -80.09 -35.55 6.70
C MET A 1 -78.66 -35.12 6.39
N LEU A 2 -77.88 -34.78 7.43
CA LEU A 2 -76.43 -35.04 7.59
C LEU A 2 -75.47 -34.38 6.57
N TYR A 3 -74.34 -33.72 6.86
CA TYR A 3 -73.59 -33.28 8.05
C TYR A 3 -72.46 -32.35 7.51
N TYR A 4 -72.04 -31.35 8.29
CA TYR A 4 -70.79 -30.58 8.09
C TYR A 4 -69.57 -31.40 8.52
N ALA A 5 -68.40 -31.19 7.89
CA ALA A 5 -67.09 -31.31 8.54
C ALA A 5 -65.96 -30.61 7.74
N THR A 6 -65.40 -29.55 8.33
CA THR A 6 -64.16 -28.84 7.97
C THR A 6 -62.94 -29.49 8.64
N THR A 7 -61.82 -29.61 7.94
CA THR A 7 -60.52 -30.09 8.49
C THR A 7 -59.59 -28.91 8.82
N GLN A 8 -59.11 -28.86 10.07
CA GLN A 8 -58.22 -27.85 10.64
C GLN A 8 -56.73 -28.18 10.38
N LEU A 9 -55.93 -27.14 10.09
CA LEU A 9 -54.48 -27.17 9.91
C LEU A 9 -53.78 -26.93 11.25
N ASN A 10 -52.94 -27.86 11.71
CA ASN A 10 -52.14 -27.71 12.93
C ASN A 10 -50.96 -26.76 12.71
N ARG A 11 -50.91 -25.62 13.44
CA ARG A 11 -49.70 -24.81 13.67
C ARG A 11 -49.07 -25.21 15.01
N LEU A 12 -47.90 -25.82 14.96
CA LEU A 12 -47.02 -25.92 16.14
C LEU A 12 -46.46 -24.53 16.47
N THR A 13 -46.93 -23.97 17.58
CA THR A 13 -46.41 -22.70 18.12
C THR A 13 -45.45 -23.05 19.26
N ILE A 14 -44.15 -22.85 19.03
CA ILE A 14 -43.12 -23.05 20.06
C ILE A 14 -43.19 -21.86 21.01
N TYR A 15 -43.70 -22.09 22.23
CA TYR A 15 -43.70 -21.10 23.31
C TYR A 15 -42.33 -21.13 24.02
N MET A 16 -41.50 -20.11 23.81
CA MET A 16 -40.37 -19.83 24.70
C MET A 16 -40.85 -19.00 25.90
N PRO A 17 -40.51 -19.38 27.15
CA PRO A 17 -40.91 -18.62 28.33
C PRO A 17 -40.22 -17.25 28.39
N LEU A 18 -40.95 -16.23 28.87
CA LEU A 18 -40.53 -14.82 28.90
C LEU A 18 -39.18 -14.58 29.61
N ARG A 19 -38.84 -15.41 30.60
CA ARG A 19 -37.57 -15.33 31.36
C ARG A 19 -36.34 -15.67 30.50
N THR A 20 -36.42 -16.65 29.60
CA THR A 20 -35.30 -17.07 28.75
C THR A 20 -34.96 -16.03 27.69
N LEU A 21 -35.97 -15.30 27.21
CA LEU A 21 -35.79 -14.18 26.28
C LEU A 21 -35.02 -13.02 26.93
N GLN A 22 -35.32 -12.70 28.20
CA GLN A 22 -34.61 -11.67 28.97
C GLN A 22 -33.12 -11.99 29.15
N TYR A 23 -32.78 -13.22 29.53
CA TYR A 23 -31.37 -13.63 29.67
C TYR A 23 -30.61 -13.56 28.34
N PHE A 24 -31.25 -13.95 27.23
CA PHE A 24 -30.65 -13.84 25.91
C PHE A 24 -30.35 -12.38 25.54
N LEU A 25 -31.29 -11.46 25.80
CA LEU A 25 -31.10 -10.03 25.52
C LEU A 25 -29.97 -9.41 26.37
N PHE A 26 -29.88 -9.77 27.64
CA PHE A 26 -28.79 -9.31 28.52
C PHE A 26 -27.42 -9.81 28.06
N ILE A 27 -27.32 -11.08 27.64
CA ILE A 27 -26.08 -11.66 27.13
C ILE A 27 -25.66 -10.96 25.83
N THR A 28 -26.60 -10.76 24.89
CA THR A 28 -26.30 -10.03 23.64
C THR A 28 -25.86 -8.58 23.91
N ALA A 29 -26.52 -7.87 24.84
CA ALA A 29 -26.14 -6.52 25.21
C ALA A 29 -24.72 -6.46 25.83
N TYR A 30 -24.35 -7.47 26.63
CA TYR A 30 -23.01 -7.58 27.21
C TYR A 30 -21.96 -7.77 26.11
N PHE A 31 -22.19 -8.62 25.11
CA PHE A 31 -21.27 -8.79 23.97
C PHE A 31 -21.13 -7.52 23.11
N PHE A 32 -22.16 -6.69 22.98
CA PHE A 32 -22.11 -5.42 22.25
C PHE A 32 -21.29 -4.33 22.95
N ILE A 33 -21.16 -4.36 24.28
CA ILE A 33 -20.38 -3.35 25.03
C ILE A 33 -18.86 -3.60 24.91
N TYR A 34 -18.44 -4.86 24.74
CA TYR A 34 -17.01 -5.22 24.62
C TYR A 34 -16.43 -5.08 23.20
N SER A 35 -17.24 -4.78 22.18
CA SER A 35 -16.82 -4.79 20.77
C SER A 35 -16.38 -3.42 20.21
N LEU A 36 -16.26 -2.39 21.05
CA LEU A 36 -15.79 -1.05 20.64
C LEU A 36 -14.27 -0.87 20.70
N ALA A 37 -13.49 -1.96 20.71
CA ALA A 37 -12.05 -1.85 20.50
C ALA A 37 -11.80 -1.50 19.02
N GLN A 38 -11.63 -0.20 18.73
CA GLN A 38 -11.12 0.24 17.43
C GLN A 38 -9.71 -0.31 17.27
N ALA A 39 -9.50 -1.06 16.19
CA ALA A 39 -8.17 -1.48 15.79
C ALA A 39 -7.46 -0.25 15.24
N ASP A 40 -6.67 0.41 16.09
CA ASP A 40 -5.83 1.52 15.65
C ASP A 40 -4.74 1.01 14.71
N SER A 41 -4.44 1.78 13.66
CA SER A 41 -3.17 1.64 12.96
C SER A 41 -1.99 1.91 13.89
N LEU A 42 -0.81 1.39 13.56
CA LEU A 42 0.40 1.63 14.36
C LEU A 42 0.71 3.13 14.51
N ARG A 43 0.44 3.93 13.46
CA ARG A 43 0.55 5.40 13.51
C ARG A 43 -0.44 5.98 14.50
N GLU A 44 -1.73 5.59 14.43
CA GLU A 44 -2.77 6.10 15.33
C GLU A 44 -2.50 5.73 16.79
N TYR A 45 -1.97 4.53 17.03
CA TYR A 45 -1.49 4.11 18.35
C TYR A 45 -0.43 5.07 18.89
N HIS A 46 0.65 5.32 18.12
CA HIS A 46 1.71 6.23 18.55
C HIS A 46 1.25 7.69 18.64
N GLN A 47 0.33 8.13 17.78
CA GLN A 47 -0.25 9.46 17.86
C GLN A 47 -1.06 9.64 19.15
N ARG A 48 -1.84 8.63 19.55
CA ARG A 48 -2.57 8.67 20.83
C ARG A 48 -1.61 8.73 22.02
N GLN A 49 -0.59 7.85 22.05
CA GLN A 49 0.42 7.87 23.12
C GLN A 49 1.17 9.21 23.17
N CYS A 50 1.45 9.82 22.01
CA CYS A 50 1.99 11.18 21.96
C CYS A 50 1.06 12.21 22.60
N ASN A 51 -0.24 12.16 22.29
CA ASN A 51 -1.24 13.05 22.88
C ASN A 51 -1.38 12.86 24.40
N GLU A 52 -1.05 11.67 24.91
CA GLU A 52 -0.98 11.34 26.34
C GLU A 52 0.33 11.78 27.01
N GLY A 53 1.28 12.33 26.25
CA GLY A 53 2.53 12.92 26.75
C GLY A 53 3.79 12.06 26.53
N GLU A 54 3.69 10.92 25.83
CA GLU A 54 4.85 10.10 25.51
C GLU A 54 5.68 10.68 24.35
N GLN A 55 6.78 11.33 24.68
CA GLN A 55 7.63 12.01 23.69
C GLN A 55 8.24 11.06 22.62
N GLU A 56 8.61 9.84 23.00
CA GLU A 56 9.13 8.84 22.03
C GLU A 56 8.06 8.46 21.00
N SER A 57 6.82 8.31 21.46
CA SER A 57 5.67 8.02 20.59
C SER A 57 5.38 9.19 19.63
N CYS A 58 5.61 10.45 20.04
CA CYS A 58 5.52 11.60 19.13
C CYS A 58 6.49 11.50 17.96
N GLN A 59 7.76 11.13 18.23
CA GLN A 59 8.77 10.99 17.19
C GLN A 59 8.41 9.86 16.21
N LYS A 60 7.93 8.73 16.74
CA LYS A 60 7.48 7.59 15.91
C LYS A 60 6.28 7.96 15.05
N ALA A 61 5.27 8.60 15.62
CA ALA A 61 4.09 9.05 14.88
C ALA A 61 4.46 10.03 13.75
N GLN A 62 5.36 10.99 14.03
CA GLN A 62 5.84 11.93 13.04
C GLN A 62 6.64 11.25 11.92
N ALA A 63 7.54 10.32 12.26
CA ALA A 63 8.31 9.56 11.27
C ALA A 63 7.40 8.70 10.39
N MET A 64 6.37 8.07 10.96
CA MET A 64 5.38 7.29 10.23
C MET A 64 4.57 8.18 9.28
N LEU A 65 4.08 9.34 9.74
CA LEU A 65 3.35 10.29 8.89
C LEU A 65 4.23 10.80 7.74
N GLN A 66 5.51 11.07 7.99
CA GLN A 66 6.45 11.44 6.94
C GLN A 66 6.65 10.31 5.93
N GLY A 67 6.71 9.06 6.39
CA GLY A 67 6.77 7.87 5.55
C GLY A 67 5.51 7.69 4.68
N GLU A 68 4.33 7.88 5.26
CA GLU A 68 3.04 7.84 4.53
C GLU A 68 3.00 8.91 3.44
N GLN A 69 3.32 10.17 3.78
CA GLN A 69 3.38 11.26 2.82
C GLN A 69 4.40 11.02 1.69
N LEU A 70 5.55 10.41 2.02
CA LEU A 70 6.53 10.03 1.02
C LEU A 70 6.00 8.93 0.09
N ALA A 71 5.31 7.93 0.64
CA ALA A 71 4.70 6.87 -0.14
C ALA A 71 3.63 7.40 -1.09
N ASP A 72 2.72 8.25 -0.60
CA ASP A 72 1.67 8.90 -1.41
C ASP A 72 2.27 9.71 -2.56
N ARG A 73 3.35 10.47 -2.27
CA ARG A 73 4.07 11.23 -3.28
C ARG A 73 4.69 10.31 -4.34
N ILE A 74 5.29 9.19 -3.95
CA ILE A 74 5.89 8.25 -4.91
C ILE A 74 4.80 7.65 -5.81
N VAL A 75 3.62 7.34 -5.27
CA VAL A 75 2.47 6.85 -6.04
C VAL A 75 2.05 7.89 -7.08
N GLU A 76 1.84 9.14 -6.66
CA GLU A 76 1.44 10.22 -7.57
C GLU A 76 2.47 10.43 -8.70
N LEU A 77 3.75 10.47 -8.36
CA LEU A 77 4.82 10.61 -9.36
C LEU A 77 4.90 9.42 -10.30
N GLY A 78 4.72 8.20 -9.78
CA GLY A 78 4.68 6.97 -10.57
C GLY A 78 3.56 6.99 -11.59
N ASP A 79 2.35 7.38 -11.19
CA ASP A 79 1.19 7.49 -12.08
C ASP A 79 1.38 8.57 -13.15
N ASN A 80 1.92 9.73 -12.75
CA ASN A 80 2.25 10.80 -13.69
C ASN A 80 3.32 10.36 -14.70
N PHE A 81 4.36 9.66 -14.25
CA PHE A 81 5.37 9.09 -15.13
C PHE A 81 4.77 8.06 -16.08
N ALA A 82 3.95 7.14 -15.57
CA ALA A 82 3.29 6.10 -16.37
C ALA A 82 2.37 6.67 -17.46
N SER A 83 1.75 7.83 -17.21
CA SER A 83 0.91 8.55 -18.18
C SER A 83 1.70 9.24 -19.30
N SER A 84 2.96 9.63 -19.04
CA SER A 84 3.79 10.45 -19.94
C SER A 84 4.96 9.70 -20.57
N VAL A 85 5.24 8.47 -20.11
CA VAL A 85 6.36 7.65 -20.59
C VAL A 85 6.29 7.38 -22.09
N ASN A 86 7.39 7.66 -22.79
CA ASN A 86 7.53 7.29 -24.19
C ASN A 86 7.81 5.78 -24.32
N ARG A 87 6.73 4.99 -24.42
CA ARG A 87 6.81 3.52 -24.49
C ARG A 87 7.63 3.01 -25.67
N LEU A 88 7.68 3.71 -26.80
CA LEU A 88 8.50 3.29 -27.96
C LEU A 88 10.00 3.33 -27.67
N LYS A 89 10.45 4.22 -26.78
CA LYS A 89 11.85 4.32 -26.35
C LYS A 89 12.16 3.45 -25.13
N ARG A 90 11.13 3.02 -24.40
CA ARG A 90 11.27 2.42 -23.07
C ARG A 90 10.83 0.96 -23.02
N GLU A 91 10.26 0.45 -24.09
CA GLU A 91 9.82 -0.93 -24.21
C GLU A 91 10.33 -1.54 -25.51
N GLU A 92 10.90 -2.73 -25.43
CA GLU A 92 11.30 -3.53 -26.59
C GLU A 92 10.69 -4.92 -26.44
N ASN A 93 9.81 -5.33 -27.35
CA ASN A 93 9.09 -6.62 -27.28
C ASN A 93 8.20 -6.78 -26.03
N ASN A 94 7.42 -5.73 -25.67
CA ASN A 94 6.54 -5.66 -24.48
C ASN A 94 7.29 -5.78 -23.13
N LYS A 95 8.49 -5.25 -23.09
CA LYS A 95 9.53 -5.66 -22.15
C LYS A 95 10.31 -4.38 -21.81
N PRO A 96 10.44 -3.98 -20.54
CA PRO A 96 10.93 -2.64 -20.21
C PRO A 96 12.46 -2.56 -20.36
N ILE A 97 12.93 -1.40 -20.82
CA ILE A 97 14.35 -1.03 -20.89
C ILE A 97 14.68 -0.27 -19.60
N LEU A 98 14.96 -1.04 -18.54
CA LEU A 98 15.07 -0.48 -17.18
C LEU A 98 16.32 0.38 -16.93
N LYS A 99 17.45 0.14 -17.64
CA LYS A 99 18.70 0.86 -17.39
C LYS A 99 18.56 2.36 -17.66
N ASP A 100 17.94 2.71 -18.79
CA ASP A 100 17.70 4.09 -19.14
C ASP A 100 16.56 4.65 -18.29
N ALA A 101 15.53 3.83 -18.00
CA ALA A 101 14.38 4.25 -17.20
C ALA A 101 14.78 4.64 -15.78
N TYR A 102 15.82 3.99 -15.26
CA TYR A 102 16.38 4.28 -13.95
C TYR A 102 16.78 5.76 -13.81
N VAL A 103 17.51 6.29 -14.79
CA VAL A 103 17.99 7.68 -14.77
C VAL A 103 16.81 8.66 -14.83
N ASP A 104 15.93 8.51 -15.83
CA ASP A 104 14.77 9.39 -16.01
C ASP A 104 13.83 9.41 -14.80
N VAL A 105 13.60 8.25 -14.17
CA VAL A 105 12.75 8.15 -12.98
C VAL A 105 13.39 8.91 -11.82
N LEU A 106 14.70 8.77 -11.62
CA LEU A 106 15.40 9.50 -10.57
C LEU A 106 15.42 11.01 -10.84
N ASP A 107 15.66 11.43 -12.08
CA ASP A 107 15.59 12.84 -12.46
C ASP A 107 14.19 13.41 -12.16
N ASN A 108 13.13 12.72 -12.59
CA ASN A 108 11.74 13.10 -12.29
C ASN A 108 11.46 13.15 -10.77
N TYR A 109 11.94 12.16 -10.02
CA TYR A 109 11.77 12.08 -8.58
C TYR A 109 12.47 13.23 -7.84
N PHE A 110 13.67 13.61 -8.26
CA PHE A 110 14.43 14.70 -7.62
C PHE A 110 13.96 16.08 -8.05
N GLU A 111 13.61 16.29 -9.32
CA GLU A 111 13.09 17.57 -9.82
C GLU A 111 11.82 18.00 -9.07
N SER A 112 10.91 17.06 -8.78
CA SER A 112 9.68 17.34 -8.07
C SER A 112 9.85 17.62 -6.57
N SER A 113 11.06 17.46 -6.01
CA SER A 113 11.28 17.60 -4.55
C SER A 113 11.62 19.02 -4.08
N ASN A 114 11.80 20.00 -4.97
CA ASN A 114 12.27 21.39 -4.70
C ASN A 114 13.55 21.51 -3.84
N LYS A 115 14.09 20.41 -3.31
CA LYS A 115 15.38 20.31 -2.63
C LYS A 115 16.45 20.06 -3.68
N LYS A 116 16.99 21.14 -4.24
CA LYS A 116 18.32 21.14 -4.88
C LYS A 116 19.46 20.91 -3.87
N GLY A 117 19.28 20.07 -2.84
CA GLY A 117 20.22 19.97 -1.73
C GLY A 117 20.07 18.68 -0.94
N SER A 118 21.21 17.99 -0.79
CA SER A 118 21.50 16.75 -0.04
C SER A 118 21.38 15.40 -0.75
N GLY A 119 21.15 15.36 -2.06
CA GLY A 119 21.19 14.13 -2.88
C GLY A 119 21.46 14.39 -4.36
N GLN A 120 22.01 15.57 -4.67
CA GLN A 120 22.29 15.98 -6.04
C GLN A 120 23.31 15.01 -6.65
N ALA A 121 22.83 14.20 -7.60
CA ALA A 121 23.56 13.25 -8.46
C ALA A 121 25.08 13.21 -8.22
N SER A 122 25.51 12.56 -7.13
CA SER A 122 26.92 12.21 -6.98
C SER A 122 27.24 11.16 -8.03
N SER A 123 28.02 11.60 -9.01
CA SER A 123 28.48 10.90 -10.23
C SER A 123 27.36 10.22 -11.05
N ASN A 124 27.08 10.79 -12.22
CA ASN A 124 26.29 10.14 -13.28
C ASN A 124 26.73 8.68 -13.53
N GLU A 125 28.01 8.39 -13.32
CA GLU A 125 28.59 7.05 -13.42
C GLU A 125 28.01 6.05 -12.40
N VAL A 126 27.92 6.38 -11.10
CA VAL A 126 27.37 5.44 -10.10
C VAL A 126 25.88 5.21 -10.33
N ILE A 127 25.13 6.26 -10.67
CA ILE A 127 23.71 6.14 -11.01
C ILE A 127 23.52 5.26 -12.25
N THR A 128 24.37 5.42 -13.27
CA THR A 128 24.35 4.56 -14.46
C THR A 128 24.63 3.10 -14.10
N LEU A 129 25.66 2.83 -13.29
CA LEU A 129 25.98 1.48 -12.79
C LEU A 129 24.83 0.88 -11.98
N CYS A 130 24.16 1.68 -11.16
CA CYS A 130 22.96 1.23 -10.44
C CYS A 130 21.82 0.89 -11.39
N GLY A 131 21.62 1.67 -12.47
CA GLY A 131 20.64 1.37 -13.51
C GLY A 131 20.94 0.09 -14.27
N GLU A 132 22.22 -0.17 -14.59
CA GLU A 132 22.66 -1.43 -15.18
C GLU A 132 22.42 -2.61 -14.24
N HIS A 133 22.83 -2.48 -12.97
CA HIS A 133 22.58 -3.50 -11.95
C HIS A 133 21.09 -3.80 -11.78
N PHE A 134 20.25 -2.77 -11.71
CA PHE A 134 18.80 -2.90 -11.60
C PHE A 134 18.20 -3.59 -12.84
N HIS A 135 18.64 -3.20 -14.03
CA HIS A 135 18.21 -3.83 -15.27
C HIS A 135 18.57 -5.31 -15.27
N ASP A 136 19.82 -5.66 -14.98
CA ASP A 136 20.28 -7.05 -14.93
C ASP A 136 19.54 -7.87 -13.88
N TYR A 137 19.32 -7.30 -12.69
CA TYR A 137 18.59 -7.95 -11.62
C TYR A 137 17.18 -8.35 -12.07
N TRP A 138 16.42 -7.42 -12.65
CA TRP A 138 15.02 -7.68 -13.02
C TRP A 138 14.86 -8.41 -14.35
N ARG A 139 15.64 -8.04 -15.37
CA ARG A 139 15.51 -8.59 -16.72
C ARG A 139 16.23 -9.91 -16.88
N ASN A 140 17.47 -9.98 -16.39
CA ASN A 140 18.36 -11.10 -16.69
C ASN A 140 18.30 -12.16 -15.59
N ARG A 141 18.17 -11.76 -14.32
CA ARG A 141 18.21 -12.69 -13.17
C ARG A 141 16.84 -13.07 -12.61
N LYS A 142 15.92 -12.12 -12.48
CA LYS A 142 14.59 -12.36 -11.89
C LYS A 142 13.50 -12.69 -12.93
N MET A 143 13.79 -12.56 -14.23
CA MET A 143 12.92 -12.93 -15.38
C MET A 143 11.49 -12.34 -15.36
N TRP A 144 11.17 -11.50 -14.39
CA TRP A 144 9.86 -10.93 -14.15
C TRP A 144 10.03 -9.45 -13.81
N TRP A 145 9.20 -8.61 -14.38
CA TRP A 145 9.05 -7.20 -14.04
C TRP A 145 7.56 -6.93 -13.81
N PRO A 146 7.21 -5.87 -13.09
CA PRO A 146 5.81 -5.50 -12.89
C PRO A 146 5.10 -5.32 -14.23
N THR A 147 3.97 -6.00 -14.38
CA THR A 147 3.13 -5.91 -15.56
C THR A 147 1.70 -5.58 -15.16
N ASN A 148 1.04 -4.80 -16.00
CA ASN A 148 -0.39 -4.52 -15.84
C ASN A 148 -1.24 -5.68 -16.35
N ASP A 149 -2.57 -5.55 -16.25
CA ASP A 149 -3.54 -6.57 -16.69
C ASP A 149 -3.43 -6.96 -18.17
N LYS A 150 -2.73 -6.17 -18.99
CA LYS A 150 -2.48 -6.43 -20.41
C LYS A 150 -1.11 -7.09 -20.68
N GLY A 151 -0.39 -7.49 -19.63
CA GLY A 151 0.97 -8.05 -19.74
C GLY A 151 2.02 -7.04 -20.19
N LYS A 152 1.71 -5.73 -20.16
CA LYS A 152 2.67 -4.67 -20.52
C LYS A 152 3.36 -4.14 -19.27
N PRO A 153 4.55 -3.53 -19.40
CA PRO A 153 5.23 -2.91 -18.27
C PRO A 153 4.30 -1.95 -17.51
N ASP A 154 4.19 -2.20 -16.20
CA ASP A 154 3.51 -1.32 -15.26
C ASP A 154 4.49 -0.25 -14.79
N TRP A 155 4.46 0.88 -15.47
CA TRP A 155 5.40 1.97 -15.22
C TRP A 155 5.22 2.65 -13.88
N SER A 156 4.01 2.66 -13.30
CA SER A 156 3.78 3.21 -11.95
C SER A 156 4.52 2.35 -10.91
N THR A 157 4.36 1.03 -11.00
CA THR A 157 5.03 0.10 -10.08
C THR A 157 6.55 0.04 -10.34
N ILE A 158 6.99 0.08 -11.61
CA ILE A 158 8.41 0.15 -11.96
C ILE A 158 9.07 1.41 -11.38
N TYR A 159 8.37 2.56 -11.40
CA TYR A 159 8.84 3.82 -10.82
C TYR A 159 9.16 3.64 -9.33
N TYR A 160 8.22 3.07 -8.58
CA TYR A 160 8.41 2.78 -7.15
C TYR A 160 9.66 1.91 -6.91
N TYR A 161 9.82 0.82 -7.67
CA TYR A 161 10.98 -0.08 -7.48
C TYR A 161 12.32 0.56 -7.83
N ILE A 162 12.35 1.50 -8.77
CA ILE A 162 13.58 2.26 -9.07
C ILE A 162 13.94 3.15 -7.90
N VAL A 163 12.98 3.88 -7.34
CA VAL A 163 13.20 4.76 -6.17
C VAL A 163 13.63 3.93 -4.96
N ASP A 164 12.96 2.81 -4.69
CA ASP A 164 13.31 1.88 -3.62
C ASP A 164 14.74 1.32 -3.78
N HIS A 165 15.09 0.86 -4.98
CA HIS A 165 16.46 0.40 -5.27
C HIS A 165 17.51 1.50 -5.11
N TYR A 166 17.18 2.75 -5.47
CA TYR A 166 18.09 3.87 -5.27
C TYR A 166 18.42 4.06 -3.79
N TYR A 167 17.42 4.12 -2.92
CA TYR A 167 17.65 4.32 -1.48
C TYR A 167 18.22 3.07 -0.80
N GLY A 168 17.78 1.87 -1.18
CA GLY A 168 18.19 0.61 -0.54
C GLY A 168 19.52 0.04 -1.01
N TYR A 169 20.00 0.44 -2.18
CA TYR A 169 21.25 -0.09 -2.76
C TYR A 169 22.18 1.01 -3.28
N CYS A 170 21.67 1.89 -4.14
CA CYS A 170 22.54 2.85 -4.84
C CYS A 170 23.17 3.88 -3.90
N LEU A 171 22.41 4.41 -2.94
CA LEU A 171 22.93 5.33 -1.92
C LEU A 171 23.98 4.69 -1.03
N GLU A 172 23.84 3.40 -0.71
CA GLU A 172 24.86 2.69 0.08
C GLU A 172 26.15 2.52 -0.72
N LEU A 173 26.07 2.26 -2.02
CA LEU A 173 27.24 2.25 -2.90
C LEU A 173 27.95 3.61 -2.99
N MET A 174 27.20 4.71 -2.97
CA MET A 174 27.77 6.07 -3.03
C MET A 174 28.45 6.53 -1.73
N LYS A 175 28.21 5.83 -0.61
CA LYS A 175 28.86 6.09 0.68
C LYS A 175 30.21 5.37 0.83
N LEU A 176 30.50 4.39 -0.04
CA LEU A 176 31.74 3.62 -0.09
C LEU A 176 32.81 4.37 -0.90
#